data_AF-A0AAV7WEL3-F1
#
_entry.id   AF-A0AAV7WEL3-F1
#
_cell.length_a   1.000
_cell.length_b   1.000
_cell.length_c   1.000
_cell.angle_alpha   90.00
_cell.angle_beta   90.00
_cell.angle_gamma   90.00
#
_symmetry.space_group_name_H-M   'P 1'
#
loop_
_entity.id
_entity.type
_entity.pdbx_description
1 polymer ?
#
loop_
_entity_poly.entity_id
_entity_poly.type
_entity_poly.pdbx_seq_one_letter_code
_entity_poly.pdbx_strand_id
1 'polypeptide(L)'
;FLLISKPKLPAIYGVPKTHKQVQDPPLRPIMSTIGSATEPLSKYIHSFLKPLIIDFPSCVKDTGHMISQIEGLFFNPESSFLVTLDVEALYTNIPQQEAYEAVRKLLTDT
;
A
#
# COMPACT_ATOMS: atom_id res chain seq x y z
N PHE A 1 -10.24 23.31 4.76
CA PHE A 1 -9.50 22.19 4.15
C PHE A 1 -9.82 20.85 4.80
N LEU A 2 -9.76 20.72 6.14
CA LEU A 2 -10.07 19.46 6.83
C LEU A 2 -11.55 19.20 7.12
N LEU A 3 -12.41 20.22 7.02
CA LEU A 3 -13.84 20.13 7.31
C LEU A 3 -14.64 19.78 6.06
N ILE A 4 -15.59 18.84 6.21
CA ILE A 4 -16.64 18.53 5.24
C ILE A 4 -17.99 18.93 5.84
N SER A 5 -18.80 19.68 5.08
CA SER A 5 -20.10 20.19 5.55
C SER A 5 -21.18 19.12 5.67
N LYS A 6 -21.15 18.10 4.81
CA LYS A 6 -22.13 17.00 4.79
C LYS A 6 -21.41 15.67 4.48
N PRO A 7 -20.82 15.02 5.50
CA PRO A 7 -20.08 13.78 5.29
C PRO A 7 -21.02 12.62 4.96
N LYS A 8 -20.53 11.70 4.12
CA LYS A 8 -21.18 10.42 3.85
C LYS A 8 -20.70 9.37 4.86
N LEU A 9 -21.58 8.44 5.22
CA LEU A 9 -21.17 7.27 5.97
C LEU A 9 -20.25 6.38 5.09
N PRO A 10 -19.11 5.90 5.60
CA PRO A 10 -18.31 4.92 4.89
C PRO A 10 -19.12 3.67 4.57
N ALA A 11 -18.89 3.09 3.40
CA ALA A 11 -19.58 1.87 2.96
C ALA A 11 -18.59 0.71 2.85
N ILE A 12 -18.95 -0.44 3.42
CA ILE A 12 -18.21 -1.69 3.23
C ILE A 12 -18.85 -2.51 2.10
N TYR A 13 -18.03 -3.03 1.19
CA TYR A 13 -18.47 -3.94 0.14
C TYR A 13 -17.40 -4.98 -0.16
N GLY A 14 -17.80 -6.12 -0.74
CA GLY A 14 -16.89 -7.20 -1.10
C GLY A 14 -16.56 -7.20 -2.59
N VAL A 15 -15.28 -7.36 -2.93
CA VAL A 15 -14.84 -7.65 -4.31
C VAL A 15 -14.42 -9.11 -4.41
N PRO A 16 -15.03 -9.92 -5.29
CA PRO A 16 -14.67 -11.32 -5.48
C PRO A 16 -13.21 -11.54 -5.88
N LYS A 17 -12.50 -12.44 -5.21
CA LYS A 17 -11.15 -12.89 -5.60
C LYS A 17 -11.24 -14.02 -6.64
N THR A 18 -11.65 -13.68 -7.86
CA THR A 18 -11.89 -14.63 -8.96
C THR A 18 -10.65 -15.43 -9.40
N HIS A 19 -9.45 -14.94 -9.10
CA HIS A 19 -8.18 -15.64 -9.38
C HIS A 19 -7.87 -16.76 -8.37
N LYS A 20 -8.64 -16.91 -7.28
CA LYS A 20 -8.45 -17.98 -6.29
C LYS A 20 -9.41 -19.14 -6.54
N GLN A 21 -10.68 -18.87 -6.81
CA GLN A 21 -11.71 -19.87 -7.08
C GLN A 21 -12.74 -19.32 -8.08
N VAL A 22 -13.24 -20.20 -8.96
CA VAL A 22 -14.24 -19.85 -9.99
C VAL A 22 -15.67 -19.90 -9.42
N GLN A 23 -15.95 -20.89 -8.57
CA GLN A 23 -17.23 -21.04 -7.88
C GLN A 23 -17.08 -20.56 -6.43
N ASP A 24 -18.02 -19.74 -5.97
CA ASP A 24 -18.05 -19.11 -4.63
C ASP A 24 -16.73 -18.46 -4.19
N PRO A 25 -16.16 -17.54 -5.00
CA PRO A 25 -14.88 -16.90 -4.69
C PRO A 25 -14.91 -16.15 -3.35
N PRO A 26 -13.83 -16.22 -2.55
CA PRO A 26 -13.73 -15.44 -1.33
C PRO A 26 -13.79 -13.94 -1.64
N LEU A 27 -14.49 -13.19 -0.80
CA LEU A 27 -14.60 -11.73 -0.95
C LEU A 27 -13.39 -11.03 -0.34
N ARG A 28 -12.90 -10.00 -1.02
CA ARG A 28 -12.00 -8.99 -0.44
C ARG A 28 -12.87 -7.83 0.09
N PRO A 29 -13.00 -7.65 1.41
CA PRO A 29 -13.72 -6.51 1.95
C PRO A 29 -12.96 -5.22 1.63
N ILE A 30 -13.69 -4.20 1.18
CA ILE A 30 -13.18 -2.85 0.92
C ILE A 30 -14.06 -1.86 1.65
N MET A 31 -13.44 -0.91 2.34
CA MET A 31 -14.13 0.23 2.95
C MET A 31 -13.95 1.45 2.05
N SER A 32 -15.05 1.92 1.44
CA SER A 32 -15.06 3.20 0.73
C SER A 32 -15.25 4.34 1.74
N THR A 33 -14.23 5.18 1.86
CA THR A 33 -14.23 6.37 2.72
C THR A 33 -14.40 7.67 1.92
N ILE A 34 -14.74 7.59 0.63
CA ILE A 34 -14.92 8.77 -0.24
C ILE A 34 -16.11 9.60 0.24
N GLY A 35 -15.88 10.89 0.47
CA GLY A 35 -16.84 11.83 1.04
C GLY A 35 -17.07 11.64 2.53
N SER A 36 -16.33 10.75 3.21
CA SER A 36 -16.47 10.54 4.65
C SER A 36 -15.79 11.66 5.45
N ALA A 37 -16.15 11.76 6.73
CA ALA A 37 -15.58 12.77 7.63
C ALA A 37 -14.04 12.67 7.76
N THR A 38 -13.44 11.50 7.50
CA THR A 38 -12.00 11.27 7.64
C THR A 38 -11.21 11.45 6.34
N GLU A 39 -11.89 11.55 5.19
CA GLU A 39 -11.23 11.67 3.89
C GLU A 39 -10.28 12.89 3.81
N PRO A 40 -10.66 14.11 4.26
CA PRO A 40 -9.76 15.25 4.18
C PRO A 40 -8.50 15.08 5.03
N LEU A 41 -8.64 14.47 6.21
CA LEU A 41 -7.52 14.16 7.10
C LEU A 41 -6.59 13.12 6.48
N SER A 42 -7.14 12.05 5.89
CA SER A 42 -6.35 11.04 5.18
C SER A 42 -5.56 11.65 4.02
N LYS A 43 -6.18 12.51 3.21
CA LYS A 43 -5.50 13.24 2.12
C LYS A 43 -4.40 14.17 2.64
N TYR A 44 -4.68 14.89 3.73
CA TYR A 44 -3.70 15.75 4.38
C TYR A 44 -2.48 14.95 4.80
N ILE A 45 -2.65 13.90 5.62
CA ILE A 45 -1.55 13.03 6.08
C ILE A 45 -0.78 12.44 4.90
N HIS A 46 -1.48 11.94 3.87
CA HIS A 46 -0.85 11.40 2.67
C HIS A 46 0.05 12.43 1.97
N SER A 47 -0.37 13.70 1.89
CA SER A 47 0.43 14.74 1.24
C SER A 47 1.76 15.02 1.95
N PHE A 48 1.85 14.82 3.26
CA PHE A 48 3.11 14.93 4.02
C PHE A 48 3.98 13.68 3.91
N LEU A 49 3.37 12.49 3.97
CA LEU A 49 4.12 11.24 3.97
C LEU A 49 4.63 10.85 2.57
N LYS A 50 3.89 11.21 1.52
CA LYS A 50 4.21 10.79 0.15
C LYS A 50 5.62 11.19 -0.32
N PRO A 51 6.09 12.45 -0.15
CA PRO A 51 7.46 12.83 -0.53
C PRO A 51 8.52 11.99 0.21
N LEU A 52 8.33 11.77 1.52
CA LEU A 52 9.27 11.00 2.35
C LEU A 52 9.39 9.54 1.90
N ILE A 53 8.30 8.94 1.42
CA ILE A 53 8.27 7.53 1.01
C ILE A 53 8.82 7.34 -0.41
N ILE A 54 8.58 8.27 -1.34
CA ILE A 54 9.01 8.12 -2.74
C ILE A 54 10.53 8.12 -2.89
N ASP A 55 11.23 8.80 -1.97
CA ASP A 55 12.68 8.90 -1.98
C ASP A 55 13.36 7.74 -1.23
N PHE A 56 12.59 6.79 -0.67
CA PHE A 56 13.16 5.62 0.00
C PHE A 56 13.88 4.68 -0.98
N PRO A 57 15.08 4.18 -0.66
CA PRO A 57 15.84 3.30 -1.56
C PRO A 57 15.09 2.02 -1.97
N SER A 58 14.23 1.50 -1.11
CA SER A 58 13.41 0.31 -1.36
C SER A 58 12.07 0.61 -2.03
N CYS A 59 11.77 1.89 -2.32
CA CYS A 59 10.52 2.28 -2.94
C CYS A 59 10.52 1.91 -4.44
N VAL A 60 9.61 1.01 -4.82
CA VAL A 60 9.29 0.73 -6.22
C VAL A 60 8.09 1.60 -6.62
N LYS A 61 8.31 2.56 -7.52
CA LYS A 61 7.30 3.58 -7.87
C LYS A 61 6.12 3.01 -8.66
N ASP A 62 6.42 2.17 -9.64
CA ASP A 62 5.46 1.54 -10.53
C ASP A 62 6.10 0.33 -11.24
N THR A 63 5.32 -0.34 -12.09
CA THR A 63 5.75 -1.49 -12.87
C THR A 63 6.92 -1.17 -13.80
N GLY A 64 6.95 0.02 -14.40
CA GLY A 64 8.03 0.42 -15.31
C GLY A 64 9.36 0.61 -14.57
N HIS A 65 9.32 1.25 -13.39
CA HIS A 65 10.47 1.37 -12.51
C HIS A 65 11.01 0.00 -12.08
N MET A 66 10.13 -0.94 -11.73
CA MET A 66 10.51 -2.31 -11.37
C MET A 66 11.21 -3.04 -12.52
N ILE A 67 10.63 -2.98 -13.73
CA ILE A 67 11.22 -3.61 -14.92
C ILE A 67 12.61 -3.04 -15.18
N SER A 68 12.75 -1.71 -15.18
CA SER A 68 14.04 -1.04 -15.39
C SER A 68 15.09 -1.45 -14.35
N GLN A 69 14.70 -1.59 -13.08
CA GLN A 69 15.59 -2.06 -12.02
C GLN A 69 16.05 -3.50 -12.28
N ILE A 70 15.13 -4.39 -12.65
CA ILE A 70 15.44 -5.81 -12.91
C ILE A 70 16.32 -5.99 -14.15
N GLU A 71 16.04 -5.27 -15.24
CA GLU A 71 16.85 -5.31 -16.47
C GLU A 71 18.28 -4.81 -16.25
N GLY A 72 18.48 -3.93 -15.26
CA GLY A 72 19.80 -3.46 -14.85
C GLY A 72 20.59 -4.43 -13.95
N LEU A 73 19.99 -5.54 -13.49
CA LEU A 73 20.67 -6.52 -12.65
C LEU A 73 21.48 -7.50 -13.51
N PHE A 74 22.72 -7.73 -13.12
CA PHE A 74 23.55 -8.81 -13.66
C PHE A 74 23.61 -9.96 -12.67
N PHE A 75 23.22 -11.15 -13.08
CA PHE A 75 23.30 -12.36 -12.26
C PHE A 75 23.82 -13.54 -13.09
N ASN A 76 24.55 -14.45 -12.44
CA ASN A 76 25.03 -15.67 -13.07
C ASN A 76 23.93 -16.74 -13.00
N PRO A 77 23.35 -17.19 -14.13
CA PRO A 77 22.27 -18.17 -14.14
C PRO A 77 22.61 -19.50 -13.47
N GLU A 78 23.90 -19.89 -13.46
CA GLU A 78 24.33 -21.18 -12.90
C GLU A 78 24.46 -21.16 -11.36
N SER A 79 24.52 -19.97 -10.75
CA SER A 79 24.73 -19.81 -9.31
C SER A 79 23.67 -18.93 -8.64
N SER A 80 22.54 -18.69 -9.32
CA SER A 80 21.49 -17.79 -8.84
C SER A 80 20.14 -18.50 -8.81
N PHE A 81 19.33 -18.16 -7.80
CA PHE A 81 17.96 -18.64 -7.68
C PHE A 81 16.99 -17.47 -7.81
N LEU A 82 15.95 -17.67 -8.61
CA LEU A 82 14.80 -16.77 -8.61
C LEU A 82 13.87 -17.15 -7.47
N VAL A 83 13.60 -16.21 -6.58
CA VAL A 83 12.68 -16.38 -5.46
C VAL A 83 11.54 -15.38 -5.60
N THR A 84 10.31 -15.87 -5.50
CA THR A 84 9.11 -15.04 -5.47
C THR A 84 8.39 -15.21 -4.14
N LEU A 85 7.87 -14.11 -3.61
CA LEU A 85 7.21 -14.03 -2.32
C LEU A 85 5.91 -13.24 -2.50
N ASP A 86 4.83 -13.70 -1.88
CA ASP A 86 3.54 -12.99 -1.81
C ASP A 86 3.18 -12.76 -0.35
N VAL A 87 2.70 -11.56 -0.04
CA VAL A 87 2.26 -11.21 1.32
C VAL A 87 0.76 -11.39 1.42
N GLU A 88 0.32 -12.32 2.26
CA GLU A 88 -1.09 -12.53 2.49
C GLU A 88 -1.70 -11.43 3.37
N ALA A 89 -2.78 -10.83 2.88
CA ALA A 89 -3.61 -9.87 3.62
C ALA A 89 -2.80 -8.72 4.27
N LEU A 90 -1.87 -8.13 3.50
CA LEU A 90 -0.95 -7.07 3.95
C LEU A 90 -1.62 -6.04 4.88
N TYR A 91 -2.68 -5.35 4.44
CA TYR A 91 -3.31 -4.26 5.20
C TYR A 91 -3.81 -4.66 6.59
N THR A 92 -4.34 -5.87 6.76
CA THR A 92 -4.85 -6.35 8.06
C THR A 92 -3.75 -6.89 8.96
N ASN A 93 -2.57 -7.17 8.39
CA ASN A 93 -1.41 -7.71 9.09
C ASN A 93 -0.32 -6.65 9.37
N ILE A 94 -0.55 -5.37 9.06
CA ILE A 94 0.39 -4.30 9.41
C ILE A 94 0.43 -4.14 10.93
N PRO A 95 1.59 -4.41 11.58
CA PRO A 95 1.70 -4.28 13.02
C PRO A 95 1.76 -2.79 13.39
N GLN A 96 0.78 -2.35 14.17
CA GLN A 96 0.46 -0.92 14.30
C GLN A 96 1.55 -0.14 15.02
N GLN A 97 2.18 -0.72 16.06
CA GLN A 97 3.18 0.00 16.84
C GLN A 97 4.45 0.26 16.04
N GLU A 98 4.92 -0.76 15.33
CA GLU A 98 6.09 -0.71 14.45
C GLU A 98 5.84 0.24 13.28
N ALA A 99 4.61 0.27 12.75
CA ALA A 99 4.23 1.24 11.73
C ALA A 99 4.30 2.69 12.26
N TYR A 100 3.81 2.95 13.48
CA TYR A 100 3.92 4.27 14.10
C TYR A 100 5.36 4.67 14.38
N GLU A 101 6.19 3.76 14.87
CA GLU A 101 7.62 4.00 15.08
C GLU A 101 8.35 4.29 13.78
N ALA A 102 8.06 3.55 12.70
CA ALA A 102 8.65 3.77 11.39
C ALA A 102 8.28 5.17 10.85
N VAL A 103 7.01 5.55 10.94
CA VAL A 103 6.55 6.90 10.55
C VAL A 103 7.19 7.98 11.42
N ARG A 104 7.34 7.73 12.72
CA ARG A 104 8.01 8.68 13.62
C ARG A 104 9.46 8.92 13.22
N LYS A 105 10.22 7.85 12.97
CA LYS A 105 11.63 7.93 12.52
C LYS A 105 11.73 8.71 11.21
N LEU A 106 10.88 8.38 10.24
CA LEU A 106 10.79 9.11 8.96
C LEU A 106 10.58 10.62 9.13
N LEU A 107 9.82 11.04 10.13
CA LEU A 107 9.51 12.45 10.39
C LEU A 107 10.56 13.17 11.25
N THR A 108 11.40 12.45 12.00
CA THR A 108 12.41 13.04 12.89
C THR A 108 13.82 13.01 12.33
N ASP A 109 14.11 12.08 11.41
CA ASP A 109 15.43 11.91 10.80
C ASP A 109 15.63 12.82 9.56
N THR A 110 14.74 13.78 9.35
CA THR A 110 14.84 14.87 8.35
C THR A 110 15.33 16.15 9.01
#